data_AF-A0AAJ7RZW5-F1
#
_entry.id   AF-A0AAJ7RZW5-F1
#
_cell.length_a   1.000
_cell.length_b   1.000
_cell.length_c   1.000
_cell.angle_alpha   90.00
_cell.angle_beta   90.00
_cell.angle_gamma   90.00
#
_symmetry.space_group_name_H-M   'P 1'
#
loop_
_entity.id
_entity.type
_entity.pdbx_description
1 polymer ?
#
loop_
_entity_poly.entity_id
_entity_poly.type
_entity_poly.pdbx_seq_one_letter_code
_entity_poly.pdbx_strand_id
1 'polypeptide(L)'
;MNAIREPYPGWLDSMNGPMVATSLISLGLVHAVPIRSDGTSDFVPVDMATNGLLSAIWDYVVNRERNEPQMYNYASSDWNPLVLCEYRPVFYRRVEEYPSAKMIWYPFVLFI
;
A
#
# COMPACT_ATOMS: atom_id res chain seq x y z
N MET A 1 2.74 1.03 -3.49
CA MET A 1 1.28 0.89 -3.54
C MET A 1 0.87 1.07 -4.97
N ASN A 2 0.33 0.01 -5.53
CA ASN A 2 0.13 -0.11 -6.96
C ASN A 2 -1.27 0.42 -7.28
N ALA A 3 -1.50 0.87 -8.51
CA ALA A 3 -2.84 1.18 -8.96
C ALA A 3 -3.75 -0.06 -8.94
N ILE A 4 -5.03 0.12 -8.61
CA ILE A 4 -6.03 -0.95 -8.75
C ILE A 4 -6.53 -1.02 -10.19
N ARG A 5 -6.81 0.13 -10.82
CA ARG A 5 -7.46 0.21 -12.14
C ARG A 5 -6.67 1.01 -13.15
N GLU A 6 -6.21 2.20 -12.80
CA GLU A 6 -5.67 3.17 -13.76
C GLU A 6 -4.21 3.53 -13.45
N PRO A 7 -3.31 3.61 -14.44
CA PRO A 7 -3.51 3.39 -15.88
C PRO A 7 -3.71 1.92 -16.28
N TYR A 8 -3.22 0.98 -15.46
CA TYR A 8 -3.56 -0.45 -15.53
C TYR A 8 -3.34 -1.10 -14.15
N PRO A 9 -3.99 -2.23 -13.84
CA PRO A 9 -3.84 -2.91 -12.55
C PRO A 9 -2.38 -3.27 -12.25
N GLY A 10 -1.92 -2.93 -11.04
CA GLY A 10 -0.55 -3.18 -10.63
C GLY A 10 0.47 -2.15 -11.12
N TRP A 11 0.05 -1.10 -11.82
CA TRP A 11 0.97 -0.02 -12.22
C TRP A 11 1.63 0.63 -10.99
N LEU A 12 2.92 0.93 -11.15
CA LEU A 12 3.79 1.53 -10.15
C LEU A 12 4.71 2.51 -10.87
N ASP A 13 4.78 3.75 -10.38
CA ASP A 13 5.67 4.77 -10.93
C ASP A 13 7.14 4.51 -10.52
N SER A 14 7.36 4.13 -9.27
CA SER A 14 8.70 3.90 -8.74
C SER A 14 8.74 2.87 -7.61
N MET A 15 9.92 2.27 -7.43
CA MET A 15 10.21 1.46 -6.26
C MET A 15 10.47 2.36 -5.05
N ASN A 16 9.40 2.71 -4.35
CA ASN A 16 9.48 3.44 -3.08
C ASN A 16 9.67 2.49 -1.89
N GLY A 17 10.04 3.03 -0.72
CA GLY A 17 10.45 2.26 0.47
C GLY A 17 9.62 0.99 0.76
N PRO A 18 8.28 1.09 0.92
CA PRO A 18 7.44 -0.08 1.15
C PRO A 18 7.50 -1.10 0.01
N MET A 19 7.51 -0.66 -1.24
CA MET A 19 7.60 -1.55 -2.40
C MET A 19 8.95 -2.26 -2.50
N VAL A 20 10.05 -1.55 -2.18
CA VAL A 20 11.39 -2.14 -2.10
C VAL A 20 11.42 -3.21 -1.00
N ALA A 21 10.89 -2.91 0.19
CA ALA A 21 10.84 -3.85 1.30
C ALA A 21 10.05 -5.12 0.92
N THR A 22 8.84 -4.97 0.39
CA THR A 22 8.01 -6.09 -0.08
C THR A 22 8.73 -6.91 -1.16
N SER A 23 9.43 -6.25 -2.07
CA SER A 23 10.17 -6.94 -3.15
C SER A 23 11.36 -7.72 -2.61
N LEU A 24 12.15 -7.14 -1.70
CA LEU A 24 13.27 -7.82 -1.05
C LEU A 24 12.80 -9.05 -0.26
N ILE A 25 11.67 -8.95 0.45
CA ILE A 25 11.06 -10.09 1.13
C ILE A 25 10.64 -11.16 0.11
N SER A 26 9.97 -10.78 -0.97
CA SER A 26 9.52 -11.72 -2.01
C SER A 26 10.66 -12.41 -2.75
N LEU A 27 11.84 -11.79 -2.82
CA LEU A 27 13.05 -12.38 -3.40
C LEU A 27 13.81 -13.28 -2.40
N GLY A 28 13.37 -13.34 -1.14
CA GLY A 28 14.04 -14.06 -0.06
C GLY A 28 15.32 -13.36 0.44
N LEU A 29 15.45 -12.05 0.22
CA LEU A 29 16.62 -11.28 0.65
C LEU A 29 16.48 -10.72 2.08
N VAL A 30 15.24 -10.56 2.56
CA VAL A 30 14.94 -10.02 3.90
C VAL A 30 14.09 -11.02 4.66
N HIS A 31 14.59 -11.46 5.82
CA HIS A 31 13.94 -12.47 6.66
C HIS A 31 13.50 -11.98 8.04
N ALA A 32 13.97 -10.80 8.48
CA ALA A 32 13.60 -10.23 9.77
C ALA A 32 13.39 -8.71 9.62
N VAL A 33 12.27 -8.21 10.14
CA VAL A 33 11.93 -6.78 10.13
C VAL A 33 11.50 -6.39 11.55
N PRO A 34 12.12 -5.35 12.15
CA PRO A 34 11.77 -4.88 13.49
C PRO A 34 10.48 -4.06 13.43
N ILE A 35 9.35 -4.75 13.38
CA ILE A 35 8.02 -4.15 13.28
C ILE A 35 7.01 -4.96 14.06
N ARG A 36 6.07 -4.25 14.67
CA ARG A 36 4.92 -4.84 15.33
C ARG A 36 4.04 -5.56 14.33
N SER A 37 3.82 -6.85 14.54
CA SER A 37 2.96 -7.68 13.67
C SER A 37 1.48 -7.29 13.77
N ASP A 38 1.06 -6.74 14.91
CA ASP A 38 -0.28 -6.21 15.16
C ASP A 38 -0.45 -4.75 14.70
N GLY A 39 0.56 -4.16 14.07
CA GLY A 39 0.50 -2.81 13.54
C GLY A 39 -0.43 -2.70 12.33
N THR A 40 -1.29 -1.69 12.34
CA THR A 40 -2.05 -1.24 11.17
C THR A 40 -1.14 -0.40 10.27
N SER A 41 -1.13 -0.71 8.98
CA SER A 41 -0.42 0.06 7.97
C SER A 41 -1.41 0.69 7.00
N ASP A 42 -1.24 1.98 6.75
CA ASP A 42 -2.10 2.73 5.84
C ASP A 42 -1.63 2.54 4.39
N PHE A 43 -2.37 1.74 3.63
CA PHE A 43 -2.07 1.45 2.23
C PHE A 43 -3.20 1.92 1.32
N VAL A 44 -2.96 3.05 0.65
CA VAL A 44 -3.86 3.64 -0.34
C VAL A 44 -3.30 3.49 -1.77
N PRO A 45 -4.02 2.82 -2.68
CA PRO A 45 -3.66 2.77 -4.10
C PRO A 45 -3.51 4.16 -4.72
N VAL A 46 -2.51 4.33 -5.59
CA VAL A 46 -2.18 5.65 -6.17
C VAL A 46 -3.31 6.26 -7.00
N ASP A 47 -4.05 5.42 -7.72
CA ASP A 47 -5.21 5.84 -8.53
C ASP A 47 -6.36 6.32 -7.66
N MET A 48 -6.63 5.62 -6.55
CA MET A 48 -7.62 6.05 -5.58
C MET A 48 -7.22 7.35 -4.87
N ALA A 49 -5.95 7.50 -4.48
CA ALA A 49 -5.45 8.74 -3.90
C ALA A 49 -5.59 9.92 -4.86
N THR A 50 -5.27 9.71 -6.14
CA THR A 50 -5.42 10.74 -7.19
C THR A 50 -6.88 11.12 -7.39
N ASN A 51 -7.78 10.14 -7.48
CA ASN A 51 -9.22 10.38 -7.62
C ASN A 51 -9.81 11.07 -6.38
N GLY A 52 -9.35 10.71 -5.18
CA GLY A 52 -9.71 11.38 -3.93
C GLY A 52 -9.29 12.86 -3.93
N LEU A 53 -8.05 13.17 -4.37
CA LEU A 53 -7.58 14.54 -4.50
C LEU A 53 -8.41 15.35 -5.50
N LEU A 54 -8.69 14.80 -6.69
CA LEU A 54 -9.53 15.47 -7.69
C LEU A 54 -10.95 15.74 -7.14
N SER A 55 -11.50 14.80 -6.38
CA SER A 55 -12.81 14.95 -5.74
C SER A 55 -12.79 16.05 -4.68
N ALA A 56 -11.73 16.10 -3.86
CA ALA A 56 -11.54 17.16 -2.87
C ALA A 56 -11.39 18.55 -3.51
N ILE A 57 -10.66 18.65 -4.63
CA ILE A 57 -10.54 19.91 -5.39
C ILE A 57 -11.90 20.35 -5.93
N TRP A 58 -12.67 19.42 -6.50
CA TRP A 58 -14.01 19.73 -7.00
C TRP A 58 -14.94 20.21 -5.87
N ASP A 59 -14.95 19.50 -4.74
CA ASP A 59 -15.73 19.87 -3.56
C ASP A 59 -15.33 21.25 -3.02
N TYR A 60 -14.02 21.52 -2.93
CA TYR A 60 -13.48 22.81 -2.52
C TYR A 60 -13.87 23.96 -3.47
N VAL A 61 -14.06 23.70 -4.77
CA VAL A 61 -14.45 24.75 -5.72
C VAL A 61 -15.95 24.98 -5.71
N VAL A 62 -16.75 23.92 -5.60
CA VAL A 62 -18.22 23.98 -5.75
C VAL A 62 -18.93 24.28 -4.43
N ASN A 63 -18.48 23.68 -3.33
CA ASN A 63 -19.17 23.69 -2.04
C ASN A 63 -18.46 24.57 -0.99
N ARG A 64 -17.61 25.50 -1.41
CA ARG A 64 -16.92 26.40 -0.47
C ARG A 64 -17.88 27.42 0.12
N GLU A 65 -18.41 27.10 1.29
CA GLU A 65 -19.28 28.00 2.03
C GLU A 65 -18.51 29.02 2.89
N ARG A 66 -17.25 28.71 3.24
CA ARG A 66 -16.45 29.52 4.17
C ARG A 66 -15.13 29.98 3.57
N ASN A 67 -14.67 31.15 4.01
CA ASN A 67 -13.33 31.65 3.67
C ASN A 67 -12.20 30.92 4.43
N GLU A 68 -12.54 30.00 5.33
CA GLU A 68 -11.59 29.20 6.08
C GLU A 68 -10.96 28.08 5.22
N PRO A 69 -9.72 27.67 5.51
CA PRO A 69 -9.10 26.50 4.87
C PRO A 69 -9.88 25.23 5.20
N GLN A 70 -10.25 24.44 4.19
CA GLN A 70 -10.82 23.11 4.37
C GLN A 70 -9.71 22.05 4.40
N MET A 71 -9.80 21.11 5.34
CA MET A 71 -8.88 19.99 5.47
C MET A 71 -9.60 18.69 5.07
N TYR A 72 -8.99 17.94 4.16
CA TYR A 72 -9.47 16.64 3.72
C TYR A 72 -8.45 15.58 4.13
N ASN A 73 -8.90 14.57 4.87
CA ASN A 73 -8.09 13.40 5.19
C ASN A 73 -8.55 12.21 4.35
N TYR A 74 -7.61 11.55 3.68
CA TYR A 74 -7.88 10.32 2.93
C TYR A 74 -6.90 9.25 3.38
N ALA A 75 -7.42 8.26 4.11
CA ALA A 75 -6.65 7.25 4.82
C ALA A 75 -7.42 5.92 4.77
N SER A 76 -6.69 4.81 4.68
CA SER A 76 -7.29 3.48 4.75
C SER A 76 -7.51 3.03 6.19
N SER A 77 -6.75 3.56 7.16
CA SER A 77 -6.70 3.05 8.54
C SER A 77 -8.07 3.00 9.25
N ASP A 78 -8.95 3.97 9.01
CA ASP A 78 -10.24 4.04 9.71
C ASP A 78 -11.33 3.17 9.04
N TRP A 79 -11.29 3.04 7.72
CA TRP A 79 -12.37 2.44 6.92
C TRP A 79 -12.04 1.04 6.39
N ASN A 80 -10.76 0.78 6.14
CA ASN A 80 -10.23 -0.48 5.63
C ASN A 80 -8.79 -0.71 6.12
N PRO A 81 -8.59 -0.90 7.44
CA PRO A 81 -7.27 -1.09 8.02
C PRO A 81 -6.59 -2.34 7.47
N LEU A 82 -5.32 -2.23 7.11
CA LEU A 82 -4.49 -3.39 6.77
C LEU A 82 -3.60 -3.73 7.96
N VAL A 83 -3.93 -4.82 8.65
CA VAL A 83 -3.13 -5.33 9.75
C VAL A 83 -2.05 -6.27 9.20
N LEU A 84 -0.78 -6.04 9.56
CA LEU A 84 0.35 -6.77 8.99
C LEU A 84 0.28 -8.29 9.23
N CYS A 85 -0.16 -8.73 10.41
CA CYS A 85 -0.30 -10.16 10.72
C CYS A 85 -1.37 -10.85 9.86
N GLU A 86 -2.46 -10.16 9.52
CA GLU A 86 -3.54 -10.67 8.66
C GLU A 86 -3.14 -10.67 7.19
N TYR A 87 -2.36 -9.67 6.77
CA TYR A 87 -1.86 -9.56 5.40
C TYR A 87 -0.79 -10.61 5.08
N ARG A 88 0.04 -10.98 6.06
CA ARG A 88 1.15 -11.93 5.89
C ARG A 88 0.78 -13.23 5.15
N PRO A 89 -0.26 -14.00 5.52
CA PRO A 89 -0.64 -15.22 4.78
C PRO A 89 -1.10 -14.93 3.35
N VAL A 90 -1.75 -13.78 3.10
CA VAL A 90 -2.16 -13.37 1.75
C VAL A 90 -0.93 -13.07 0.89
N PHE A 91 0.04 -12.37 1.46
CA PHE A 91 1.31 -12.09 0.80
C PHE A 91 2.03 -13.37 0.37
N TYR A 92 2.21 -14.35 1.27
CA TYR A 92 2.89 -15.59 0.91
C TYR A 92 2.16 -16.38 -0.17
N ARG A 93 0.83 -16.49 -0.06
CA ARG A 93 0.02 -17.14 -1.10
C ARG A 93 0.27 -16.52 -2.48
N ARG A 94 0.38 -15.19 -2.57
CA ARG A 94 0.65 -14.49 -3.83
C ARG A 94 2.06 -14.76 -4.35
N VAL A 95 3.06 -14.81 -3.47
CA VAL A 95 4.44 -15.10 -3.86
C VAL A 95 4.58 -16.56 -4.33
N GLU A 96 3.85 -17.49 -3.72
CA GLU A 96 3.78 -18.89 -4.15
C GLU A 96 3.03 -19.06 -5.48
N GLU A 97 1.95 -18.30 -5.70
CA GLU A 97 1.18 -18.32 -6.95
C GLU A 97 1.96 -17.70 -8.12
N TYR A 98 2.74 -16.64 -7.87
CA TYR A 98 3.52 -15.90 -8.87
C TYR A 98 4.98 -15.70 -8.42
N PRO A 99 5.80 -16.77 -8.37
CA PRO A 99 7.18 -16.66 -7.93
C PRO A 99 8.03 -15.88 -8.94
N SER A 100 8.89 -15.00 -8.44
CA SER A 100 9.84 -14.30 -9.28
C SER A 100 10.97 -15.23 -9.71
N ALA A 101 11.31 -15.24 -11.01
CA ALA A 101 12.48 -15.96 -11.53
C ALA A 101 13.82 -15.45 -10.94
N LYS A 102 13.81 -14.28 -10.29
CA LYS A 102 14.98 -13.69 -9.62
C LYS A 102 15.07 -14.04 -8.13
N MET A 103 14.17 -14.89 -7.63
CA MET A 103 14.16 -15.31 -6.23
C MET A 103 15.47 -16.03 -5.89
N ILE A 104 16.08 -15.66 -4.76
CA ILE A 104 17.36 -16.20 -4.32
C ILE A 104 17.16 -17.24 -3.21
N TRP A 105 16.26 -16.94 -2.26
CA TRP A 105 15.91 -17.84 -1.17
C TRP A 105 14.39 -18.01 -1.08
N TYR A 106 13.97 -19.07 -0.39
CA TYR A 106 12.56 -19.25 -0.06
C TYR A 106 12.06 -18.04 0.74
N PRO A 107 10.99 -17.36 0.32
CA PRO A 107 10.55 -16.11 0.91
C PRO A 107 9.86 -16.37 2.25
N PHE A 108 10.45 -15.89 3.33
CA PHE A 108 9.82 -15.78 4.64
C PHE A 108 10.24 -14.48 5.32
N VAL A 109 9.46 -14.01 6.29
CA VAL A 109 9.72 -12.83 7.09
C VAL A 109 9.18 -13.04 8.50
N LEU A 110 10.03 -12.73 9.47
CA LEU A 110 9.72 -12.64 10.89
C LEU A 110 9.57 -11.17 11.26
N PHE A 111 8.47 -10.86 11.92
CA PHE A 111 8.24 -9.55 12.53
C PHE A 111 8.70 -9.65 13.98
N ILE A 112 9.75 -8.90 14.34
CA ILE A 112 10.39 -8.91 15.66
C ILE A 112 10.20 -7.59 16.40
#